data_AF-A0A183PEM6-F1
#
_entry.id   AF-A0A183PEM6-F1
#
_cell.length_a   1.000
_cell.length_b   1.000
_cell.length_c   1.000
_cell.angle_alpha   90.00
_cell.angle_beta   90.00
_cell.angle_gamma   90.00
#
_symmetry.space_group_name_H-M   'P 1'
#
loop_
_entity.id
_entity.type
_entity.pdbx_description
1 polymer ?
#
loop_
_entity_poly.entity_id
_entity_poly.type
_entity_poly.pdbx_seq_one_letter_code
_entity_poly.pdbx_strand_id
1 'polypeptide(L)'
;YNYIIPKFSERFAEFTSQKYHYLSLCKRVASENFSDNEISILIQNGALTIKSENSWYISTPYLGAFIRAYKAGQRGLLTIIKKTRFKELLLSEIFHRNLGKGAYLGHMYHLLAHLGAGTLNS
;
A
#
# COMPACT_ATOMS: atom_id res chain seq x y z
N TYR A 1 6.86 8.02 13.36
CA TYR A 1 7.22 8.38 11.97
C TYR A 1 8.08 7.33 11.25
N ASN A 2 9.09 6.70 11.88
CA ASN A 2 9.97 5.69 11.21
C ASN A 2 9.41 4.26 11.00
N TYR A 3 8.17 3.97 11.41
CA TYR A 3 7.61 2.59 11.34
C TYR A 3 6.52 2.37 10.27
N ILE A 4 6.08 3.42 9.57
CA ILE A 4 4.90 3.37 8.68
C ILE A 4 5.31 3.13 7.22
N ILE A 5 6.41 3.75 6.79
CA ILE A 5 6.97 3.61 5.44
C ILE A 5 7.34 2.14 5.14
N PRO A 6 7.96 1.36 6.07
CA PRO A 6 8.26 -0.05 5.83
C PRO A 6 7.00 -0.91 5.60
N LYS A 7 5.93 -0.68 6.38
CA LYS A 7 4.67 -1.42 6.27
C LYS A 7 3.89 -1.12 4.98
N PHE A 8 4.00 0.10 4.46
CA PHE A 8 3.39 0.46 3.19
C PHE A 8 4.03 -0.31 2.04
N SER A 9 5.37 -0.29 1.97
CA SER A 9 6.15 -0.99 0.95
C SER A 9 5.92 -2.50 0.99
N GLU A 10 5.89 -3.08 2.19
CA GLU A 10 5.66 -4.51 2.40
C GLU A 10 4.26 -4.95 1.97
N ARG A 11 3.21 -4.23 2.38
CA ARG A 11 1.82 -4.55 1.98
C ARG A 11 1.57 -4.33 0.50
N PHE A 12 2.21 -3.31 -0.08
CA PHE A 12 2.17 -3.05 -1.51
C PHE A 12 2.86 -4.18 -2.30
N ALA A 13 3.99 -4.69 -1.79
CA ALA A 13 4.67 -5.85 -2.35
C ALA A 13 3.81 -7.12 -2.30
N GLU A 14 3.14 -7.39 -1.18
CA GLU A 14 2.21 -8.52 -1.04
C GLU A 14 1.04 -8.40 -2.02
N PHE A 15 0.42 -7.22 -2.12
CA PHE A 15 -0.72 -6.97 -3.01
C PHE A 15 -0.38 -7.17 -4.49
N THR A 16 0.82 -6.76 -4.90
CA THR A 16 1.29 -6.89 -6.29
C THR A 16 1.78 -8.30 -6.61
N SER A 17 2.44 -8.97 -5.67
CA SER A 17 2.96 -10.35 -5.84
C SER A 17 1.87 -11.43 -5.90
N GLN A 18 0.78 -11.28 -5.14
CA GLN A 18 -0.35 -12.23 -5.20
C GLN A 18 -1.07 -12.25 -6.55
N LYS A 19 -1.01 -11.14 -7.31
CA LYS A 19 -1.68 -11.03 -8.62
C LYS A 19 -0.74 -11.25 -9.81
N TYR A 20 0.54 -10.91 -9.68
CA TYR A 20 1.54 -11.07 -10.74
C TYR A 20 2.94 -11.32 -10.16
N HIS A 21 3.26 -12.59 -9.87
CA HIS A 21 4.58 -13.01 -9.33
C HIS A 21 5.77 -12.59 -10.22
N TYR A 22 5.56 -12.36 -11.52
CA TYR A 22 6.61 -11.99 -12.48
C TYR A 22 6.80 -10.47 -12.67
N LEU A 23 5.91 -9.63 -12.12
CA LEU A 23 5.98 -8.16 -12.21
C LEU A 23 6.14 -7.48 -10.84
N SER A 24 6.11 -8.25 -9.74
CA SER A 24 6.22 -7.73 -8.38
C SER A 24 7.67 -7.41 -8.02
N LEU A 25 8.09 -6.20 -8.40
CA LEU A 25 9.43 -5.67 -8.16
C LEU A 25 9.72 -5.27 -6.71
N CYS A 26 8.73 -5.33 -5.82
CA CYS A 26 8.77 -4.57 -4.58
C CYS A 26 9.69 -5.10 -3.46
N LYS A 27 10.30 -6.29 -3.59
CA LYS A 27 11.26 -6.78 -2.59
C LYS A 27 12.70 -6.76 -3.09
N ARG A 28 12.98 -7.25 -4.30
CA ARG A 28 14.35 -7.23 -4.89
C ARG A 28 14.82 -5.83 -5.27
N VAL A 29 13.95 -4.95 -5.79
CA VAL A 29 14.37 -3.60 -6.21
C VAL A 29 14.78 -2.69 -5.06
N ALA A 30 14.23 -2.90 -3.88
CA ALA A 30 14.58 -2.08 -2.72
C ALA A 30 15.90 -2.50 -2.06
N SER A 31 16.45 -3.67 -2.39
CA SER A 31 17.58 -4.28 -1.66
C SER A 31 18.73 -4.80 -2.51
N GLU A 32 18.62 -4.83 -3.84
CA GLU A 32 19.66 -5.37 -4.74
C GLU A 32 20.12 -4.33 -5.76
N ASN A 33 21.42 -4.37 -6.10
CA ASN A 33 21.95 -3.69 -7.28
C ASN A 33 21.65 -4.55 -8.52
N PHE A 34 20.98 -3.97 -9.52
CA PHE A 34 20.70 -4.64 -10.79
C PHE A 34 21.88 -4.51 -11.76
N SER A 35 22.09 -5.53 -12.58
CA SER A 35 22.94 -5.42 -13.77
C SER A 35 22.29 -4.55 -14.86
N ASP A 36 23.08 -3.97 -15.75
CA ASP A 36 22.59 -3.13 -16.86
C ASP A 36 21.59 -3.86 -17.78
N ASN A 37 21.76 -5.17 -17.95
CA ASN A 37 20.85 -6.00 -18.74
C ASN A 37 19.50 -6.16 -18.03
N GLU A 38 19.51 -6.36 -16.70
CA GLU A 38 18.28 -6.41 -15.90
C GLU A 38 17.57 -5.05 -15.90
N ILE A 39 18.30 -3.94 -15.75
CA ILE A 39 17.74 -2.58 -15.83
C ILE A 39 17.06 -2.37 -17.19
N SER A 40 17.71 -2.79 -18.28
CA SER A 40 17.17 -2.69 -19.64
C SER A 40 15.88 -3.49 -19.82
N ILE A 41 15.83 -4.72 -19.30
CA ILE A 41 14.62 -5.56 -19.30
C ILE A 41 13.49 -4.88 -18.51
N LEU A 42 13.79 -4.29 -17.36
CA LEU A 42 12.80 -3.60 -16.53
C LEU A 42 12.25 -2.33 -17.19
N ILE A 43 13.09 -1.57 -17.90
CA ILE A 43 12.66 -0.41 -18.69
C ILE A 43 11.75 -0.85 -19.84
N GLN A 44 12.14 -1.87 -20.61
CA GLN A 44 11.35 -2.37 -21.75
C GLN A 44 9.97 -2.90 -21.33
N ASN A 45 9.89 -3.51 -20.15
CA ASN A 45 8.62 -4.00 -19.59
C ASN A 45 7.81 -2.92 -18.86
N GLY A 46 8.25 -1.64 -18.91
CA GLY A 46 7.54 -0.51 -18.30
C GLY A 46 7.55 -0.54 -16.78
N ALA A 47 8.51 -1.26 -16.18
CA ALA A 47 8.63 -1.47 -14.75
C ALA A 47 9.64 -0.48 -14.10
N LEU A 48 10.56 0.07 -14.91
CA LEU A 48 11.36 1.25 -14.61
C LEU A 48 11.15 2.32 -15.69
N THR A 49 11.21 3.59 -15.31
CA THR A 49 11.24 4.73 -16.23
C THR A 49 12.46 5.58 -15.91
N ILE A 50 13.22 6.00 -16.92
CA ILE A 50 14.45 6.80 -16.70
C ILE A 50 14.09 8.16 -16.07
N LYS A 51 14.82 8.54 -15.02
CA LYS A 51 14.72 9.87 -14.38
C LYS A 51 15.91 10.76 -14.74
N SER A 52 17.13 10.25 -14.57
CA SER A 52 18.40 10.91 -14.90
C SER A 52 19.50 9.87 -15.07
N GLU A 53 20.74 10.30 -15.34
CA GLU A 53 21.90 9.40 -15.29
C GLU A 53 21.93 8.67 -13.94
N ASN A 54 21.99 7.35 -14.00
CA ASN A 54 21.98 6.42 -12.86
C ASN A 54 20.79 6.59 -11.90
N SER A 55 19.66 7.14 -12.38
CA SER A 55 18.44 7.28 -11.59
C SER A 55 17.21 6.88 -12.39
N TRP A 56 16.35 6.07 -11.77
CA TRP A 56 15.13 5.55 -12.38
C TRP A 56 13.95 5.77 -11.45
N TYR A 57 12.80 6.12 -12.03
CA TYR A 57 11.50 5.96 -11.39
C TYR A 57 11.08 4.50 -11.46
N ILE A 58 10.52 3.99 -10.38
CA ILE A 58 9.93 2.65 -10.36
C ILE A 58 8.47 2.77 -10.79
N SER A 59 8.13 2.11 -11.89
CA SER A 59 6.75 1.94 -12.30
C SER A 59 6.20 0.71 -11.60
N THR A 60 5.37 0.97 -10.60
CA THR A 60 4.74 -0.08 -9.82
C THR A 60 3.38 -0.43 -10.44
N PRO A 61 3.23 -1.58 -11.13
CA PRO A 61 1.95 -1.98 -11.70
C PRO A 61 0.90 -2.05 -10.59
N TYR A 62 -0.36 -1.75 -10.94
CA TYR A 62 -1.48 -1.71 -10.00
C TYR A 62 -1.41 -0.66 -8.87
N LEU A 63 -0.42 0.26 -8.86
CA LEU A 63 -0.39 1.36 -7.89
C LEU A 63 -1.69 2.15 -7.85
N GLY A 64 -2.27 2.47 -9.00
CA GLY A 64 -3.57 3.15 -9.06
C GLY A 64 -4.69 2.34 -8.39
N ALA A 65 -4.73 1.02 -8.60
CA ALA A 65 -5.72 0.15 -7.95
C ALA A 65 -5.50 0.06 -6.44
N PHE A 66 -4.24 -0.07 -6.02
CA PHE A 66 -3.86 -0.07 -4.62
C PHE A 66 -4.21 1.24 -3.92
N ILE A 67 -3.87 2.39 -4.50
CA ILE A 67 -4.21 3.72 -3.98
C ILE A 67 -5.73 3.86 -3.86
N ARG A 68 -6.51 3.37 -4.85
CA ARG A 68 -7.97 3.38 -4.77
C ARG A 68 -8.47 2.54 -3.59
N ALA A 69 -7.94 1.33 -3.39
CA ALA A 69 -8.32 0.46 -2.29
C ALA A 69 -7.92 1.03 -0.92
N TYR A 70 -6.72 1.60 -0.83
CA TYR A 70 -6.21 2.33 0.32
C TYR A 70 -7.16 3.47 0.72
N LYS A 71 -7.46 4.38 -0.23
CA LYS A 71 -8.38 5.50 0.00
C LYS A 71 -9.82 5.03 0.29
N ALA A 72 -10.26 3.91 -0.27
CA ALA A 72 -11.58 3.34 0.03
C ALA A 72 -11.66 2.89 1.50
N GLY A 73 -10.69 2.13 1.99
CA GLY A 73 -10.70 1.66 3.38
C GLY A 73 -10.48 2.77 4.40
N GLN A 74 -9.66 3.78 4.12
CA GLN A 74 -9.51 4.97 4.98
C GLN A 74 -10.86 5.71 5.14
N ARG A 75 -11.55 5.96 4.02
CA ARG A 75 -12.87 6.60 4.05
C ARG A 75 -13.89 5.73 4.80
N GLY A 76 -13.92 4.42 4.52
CA GLY A 76 -14.83 3.49 5.18
C GLY A 76 -14.65 3.44 6.69
N LEU A 77 -13.41 3.32 7.16
CA LEU A 77 -13.10 3.27 8.58
C LEU A 77 -13.46 4.57 9.30
N LEU A 78 -13.10 5.73 8.73
CA LEU A 78 -13.51 7.03 9.28
C LEU A 78 -15.04 7.21 9.30
N THR A 79 -15.74 6.78 8.26
CA THR A 79 -17.21 6.86 8.22
C THR A 79 -17.84 6.01 9.32
N ILE A 80 -17.32 4.80 9.57
CA ILE A 80 -17.80 3.93 10.65
C ILE A 80 -17.60 4.63 12.00
N ILE A 81 -16.38 5.10 12.27
CA ILE A 81 -16.04 5.73 13.56
C ILE A 81 -16.90 6.99 13.78
N LYS A 82 -17.05 7.85 12.76
CA LYS A 82 -17.87 9.07 12.85
C LYS A 82 -19.36 8.80 13.12
N LYS A 83 -19.86 7.61 12.81
CA LYS A 83 -21.26 7.22 13.07
C LYS A 83 -21.48 6.66 14.48
N THR A 84 -20.41 6.35 15.22
CA THR A 84 -20.53 5.91 16.62
C THR A 84 -20.85 7.11 17.52
N ARG A 85 -21.58 6.87 18.61
CA ARG A 85 -22.03 7.92 19.54
C ARG A 85 -20.88 8.76 20.09
N PHE A 86 -19.75 8.12 20.41
CA PHE A 86 -18.60 8.75 21.04
C PHE A 86 -17.45 9.02 20.07
N LYS A 87 -17.60 8.70 18.78
CA LYS A 87 -16.49 8.71 17.79
C LYS A 87 -15.34 7.78 18.21
N GLU A 88 -15.69 6.74 18.95
CA GLU A 88 -14.81 5.71 19.48
C GLU A 88 -15.40 4.35 19.11
N LEU A 89 -14.53 3.37 18.86
CA LEU A 89 -14.95 2.04 18.49
C LEU A 89 -13.94 1.03 19.04
N LEU A 90 -14.43 -0.06 19.63
CA LEU A 90 -13.55 -1.11 20.11
C LEU A 90 -12.83 -1.76 18.94
N LEU A 91 -11.57 -2.13 19.14
CA LEU A 91 -10.77 -2.78 18.09
C LEU A 91 -11.42 -4.09 17.63
N SER A 92 -11.98 -4.87 18.56
CA SER A 92 -12.73 -6.09 18.25
C SER A 92 -13.93 -5.82 17.34
N GLU A 93 -14.64 -4.71 17.56
CA GLU A 93 -15.81 -4.34 16.74
C GLU A 93 -15.39 -3.94 15.33
N ILE A 94 -14.25 -3.29 15.14
CA ILE A 94 -13.75 -2.88 13.81
C ILE A 94 -13.71 -4.07 12.85
N PHE A 95 -13.22 -5.23 13.30
CA PHE A 95 -13.11 -6.43 12.47
C PHE A 95 -14.45 -6.99 11.99
N HIS A 96 -15.54 -6.69 12.70
CA HIS A 96 -16.88 -7.11 12.34
C HIS A 96 -17.61 -6.08 11.45
N ARG A 97 -17.01 -4.91 11.20
CA ARG A 97 -17.62 -3.85 10.38
C ARG A 97 -17.24 -4.02 8.91
N ASN A 98 -18.20 -3.73 8.03
CA ASN A 98 -17.95 -3.67 6.59
C ASN A 98 -17.37 -2.29 6.22
N LEU A 99 -16.11 -2.25 5.76
CA LEU A 99 -15.43 -1.02 5.32
C LEU A 99 -15.88 -0.51 3.94
N GLY A 100 -16.78 -1.24 3.25
CA GLY A 100 -17.32 -0.89 1.95
C GLY A 100 -16.62 -1.57 0.78
N LYS A 101 -17.25 -1.49 -0.40
CA LYS A 101 -16.72 -2.07 -1.64
C LYS A 101 -15.38 -1.41 -1.99
N GLY A 102 -14.35 -2.23 -2.23
CA GLY A 102 -13.01 -1.77 -2.60
C GLY A 102 -12.01 -1.63 -1.44
N ALA A 103 -12.42 -1.77 -0.18
CA ALA A 103 -11.54 -1.75 0.99
C ALA A 103 -10.91 -3.14 1.27
N TYR A 104 -10.34 -3.77 0.24
CA TYR A 104 -9.88 -5.16 0.31
C TYR A 104 -8.43 -5.34 0.83
N LEU A 105 -7.78 -4.30 1.34
CA LEU A 105 -6.41 -4.40 1.91
C LEU A 105 -6.40 -4.92 3.37
N GLY A 106 -7.59 -5.10 3.95
CA GLY A 106 -7.81 -5.64 5.29
C GLY A 106 -7.87 -4.56 6.39
N HIS A 107 -8.65 -4.82 7.43
CA HIS A 107 -8.93 -3.85 8.51
C HIS A 107 -7.68 -3.34 9.22
N MET A 108 -6.77 -4.25 9.61
CA MET A 108 -5.53 -3.88 10.31
C MET A 108 -4.68 -2.91 9.50
N TYR A 109 -4.64 -3.08 8.19
CA TYR A 109 -3.83 -2.21 7.33
C TYR A 109 -4.37 -0.77 7.37
N HIS A 110 -5.68 -0.61 7.23
CA HIS A 110 -6.32 0.71 7.28
C HIS A 110 -6.25 1.35 8.67
N LEU A 111 -6.37 0.55 9.73
CA LEU A 111 -6.21 1.02 11.11
C LEU A 111 -4.80 1.56 11.35
N LEU A 112 -3.78 0.76 11.03
CA LEU A 112 -2.38 1.14 11.19
C LEU A 112 -2.01 2.37 10.34
N ALA A 113 -2.58 2.49 9.15
CA ALA A 113 -2.40 3.66 8.32
C ALA A 113 -2.94 4.94 8.97
N HIS A 114 -4.12 4.89 9.61
CA HIS A 114 -4.69 6.03 10.30
C HIS A 114 -3.94 6.41 11.58
N LEU A 115 -3.56 5.40 12.38
CA LEU A 115 -2.73 5.58 13.57
C LEU A 115 -1.38 6.19 13.20
N GLY A 116 -0.76 5.67 12.13
CA GLY A 116 0.50 6.18 11.63
C GLY A 116 0.42 7.62 11.12
N ALA A 117 -0.70 7.98 10.48
CA ALA A 117 -0.96 9.35 10.03
C ALA A 117 -1.40 10.31 11.16
N GLY A 118 -1.56 9.83 12.40
CA GLY A 118 -2.08 10.65 13.52
C GLY A 118 -3.53 11.09 13.34
N THR A 119 -4.28 10.41 12.49
CA THR A 119 -5.69 10.73 12.17
C THR A 119 -6.69 9.95 13.02
N LEU A 120 -6.21 8.89 13.68
CA LEU A 120 -6.89 8.19 14.76
C LEU A 120 -5.92 8.12 15.93
N ASN A 121 -6.46 8.26 17.14
CA ASN A 121 -5.71 8.07 18.38
C ASN A 121 -6.00 6.66 18.91
N SER A 122 -5.00 6.03 19.51
CA SER A 122 -5.10 4.75 20.21
C SER A 122 -5.54 4.93 21.65
#